data_AF-A0A3M2B4C6-F1
#
_entry.id   AF-A0A3M2B4C6-F1
#
_cell.length_a   1.000
_cell.length_b   1.000
_cell.length_c   1.000
_cell.angle_alpha   90.00
_cell.angle_beta   90.00
_cell.angle_gamma   90.00
#
_symmetry.space_group_name_H-M   'P 1'
#
loop_
_entity.id
_entity.type
_entity.pdbx_description
1 polymer ?
#
loop_
_entity_poly.entity_id
_entity_poly.type
_entity_poly.pdbx_seq_one_letter_code
_entity_poly.pdbx_strand_id
1 'polypeptide(L)'
;MQNHYETLGLSMHATQEAIRRRYRELVRQYHPDVNPSPQAKELFLRIQEAYQVLSDPERRRHYDALLRLQMGEPPSARYSQPRTQRPSPQTTEQTHSQSRMPADELRRVIIQAERAFLQGRMQDALYWAKHATRIAPRHPKGHEIIGDVYRTQGHYEAALNAYTYAIQLNPNNPELQRKLDAVIKHTRNKTPVVFSVGARNLPVLKLPPEWKLYAAQSLGWGAVLFLMTLAYTVPGSPILLGWSLNLLTYLGLAGFLTGFLLAMSRWVAPIGDAFPWRRHSGQISAGGALIGLSAVCFPLAVLLYTLLALTQGGLSRSVARVFSVASGLTLGFALLYPHDWLNTALFGGNLLFLALMGGWYLADNLRLTP
;
A
#
# COMPACT_ATOMS: atom_id res chain seq x y z
N MET A 1 16.50 14.09 -22.85
CA MET A 1 16.30 13.78 -21.41
C MET A 1 17.53 14.28 -20.68
N GLN A 2 17.38 15.17 -19.69
CA GLN A 2 18.50 15.67 -18.89
C GLN A 2 18.86 14.63 -17.82
N ASN A 3 20.15 14.32 -17.67
CA ASN A 3 20.61 13.40 -16.61
C ASN A 3 20.77 14.13 -15.26
N HIS A 4 20.85 13.40 -14.14
CA HIS A 4 20.94 14.03 -12.81
C HIS A 4 22.24 14.84 -12.61
N TYR A 5 23.30 14.53 -13.36
CA TYR A 5 24.55 15.29 -13.34
C TYR A 5 24.39 16.65 -14.03
N GLU A 6 23.72 16.70 -15.18
CA GLU A 6 23.35 17.90 -15.93
C GLU A 6 22.39 18.79 -15.13
N THR A 7 21.44 18.20 -14.41
CA THR A 7 20.53 18.94 -13.51
C THR A 7 21.27 19.70 -12.41
N LEU A 8 22.39 19.15 -11.91
CA LEU A 8 23.26 19.83 -10.96
C LEU A 8 24.36 20.68 -11.64
N GLY A 9 24.51 20.59 -12.96
CA GLY A 9 25.60 21.23 -13.71
C GLY A 9 26.98 20.64 -13.38
N LEU A 10 27.05 19.33 -13.13
CA LEU A 10 28.26 18.60 -12.76
C LEU A 10 28.63 17.56 -13.82
N SER A 11 29.92 17.21 -13.89
CA SER A 11 30.40 16.07 -14.66
C SER A 11 30.03 14.73 -13.98
N MET A 12 29.87 13.66 -14.75
CA MET A 12 29.67 12.29 -14.24
C MET A 12 30.82 11.83 -13.31
N HIS A 13 32.00 12.42 -13.45
CA HIS A 13 33.18 12.15 -12.62
C HIS A 13 33.27 13.04 -11.37
N ALA A 14 32.26 13.88 -11.08
CA ALA A 14 32.28 14.78 -9.92
C ALA A 14 32.43 14.02 -8.60
N THR A 15 33.22 14.56 -7.67
CA THR A 15 33.38 13.97 -6.33
C THR A 15 32.13 14.19 -5.48
N GLN A 16 31.99 13.40 -4.42
CA GLN A 16 30.85 13.51 -3.49
C GLN A 16 30.75 14.90 -2.85
N GLU A 17 31.90 15.51 -2.58
CA GLU A 17 32.01 16.85 -2.02
C GLU A 17 31.56 17.92 -3.01
N ALA A 18 31.89 17.77 -4.30
CA ALA A 18 31.43 18.67 -5.36
C ALA A 18 29.91 18.62 -5.52
N ILE A 19 29.30 17.42 -5.45
CA ILE A 19 27.84 17.21 -5.48
C ILE A 19 27.17 17.94 -4.31
N ARG A 20 27.68 17.77 -3.08
CA ARG A 20 27.14 18.43 -1.88
C ARG A 20 27.32 19.95 -1.89
N ARG A 21 28.44 20.45 -2.42
CA ARG A 21 28.69 21.88 -2.56
C ARG A 21 27.72 22.51 -3.54
N ARG A 22 27.58 21.91 -4.72
CA ARG A 22 26.74 22.44 -5.79
C ARG A 22 25.26 22.42 -5.44
N TYR A 23 24.80 21.36 -4.76
CA TYR A 23 23.44 21.30 -4.23
C TYR A 23 23.13 22.48 -3.28
N ARG A 24 24.04 22.79 -2.34
CA ARG A 24 23.83 23.90 -1.39
C ARG A 24 23.76 25.26 -2.08
N GLU A 25 24.56 25.47 -3.13
CA GLU A 25 24.51 26.69 -3.93
C GLU A 25 23.16 26.83 -4.66
N LEU A 26 22.71 25.76 -5.32
CA LEU A 26 21.46 25.75 -6.06
C LEU A 26 20.22 25.88 -5.16
N VAL A 27 20.22 25.25 -3.99
CA VAL A 27 19.15 25.41 -3.00
C VAL A 27 19.02 26.86 -2.55
N ARG A 28 20.14 27.57 -2.30
CA ARG A 28 20.09 28.99 -1.90
C ARG A 28 19.54 29.90 -3.01
N GLN A 29 19.76 29.52 -4.28
CA GLN A 29 19.33 30.30 -5.43
C GLN A 29 17.85 30.06 -5.81
N TYR A 30 17.36 28.84 -5.61
CA TYR A 30 16.03 28.40 -6.06
C TYR A 30 15.07 28.02 -4.92
N HIS A 31 15.41 28.30 -3.65
CA HIS A 31 14.49 28.07 -2.54
C HIS A 31 13.19 28.84 -2.75
N PRO A 32 12.00 28.25 -2.49
CA PRO A 32 10.71 28.93 -2.67
C PRO A 32 10.59 30.24 -1.88
N ASP A 33 11.27 30.34 -0.74
CA ASP A 33 11.30 31.54 0.10
C ASP A 33 12.17 32.68 -0.48
N VAL A 34 13.12 32.35 -1.36
CA VAL A 34 14.05 33.33 -1.97
C VAL A 34 13.62 33.66 -3.40
N ASN A 35 13.01 32.71 -4.11
CA ASN A 35 12.51 32.87 -5.47
C ASN A 35 11.13 32.20 -5.63
N PRO A 36 10.03 32.95 -5.48
CA PRO A 36 8.67 32.41 -5.53
C PRO A 36 8.14 32.14 -6.95
N SER A 37 8.99 32.21 -7.99
CA SER A 37 8.55 31.96 -9.35
C SER A 37 8.16 30.49 -9.58
N PRO A 38 7.13 30.20 -10.40
CA PRO A 38 6.73 28.82 -10.72
C PRO A 38 7.86 27.99 -11.33
N GLN A 39 8.73 28.63 -12.12
CA GLN A 39 9.90 28.00 -12.74
C GLN A 39 10.98 27.64 -11.72
N ALA A 40 11.22 28.49 -10.71
CA ALA A 40 12.15 28.18 -9.62
C ALA A 40 11.69 26.98 -8.79
N LYS A 41 10.37 26.85 -8.56
CA LYS A 41 9.79 25.68 -7.88
C LYS A 41 10.03 24.38 -8.66
N GLU A 42 9.85 24.39 -9.98
CA GLU A 42 10.09 23.20 -10.80
C GLU A 42 11.57 22.81 -10.84
N LEU A 43 12.46 23.80 -10.97
CA LEU A 43 13.91 23.58 -10.92
C LEU A 43 14.35 23.05 -9.55
N PHE A 44 13.80 23.60 -8.46
CA PHE A 44 14.08 23.16 -7.10
C PHE A 44 13.74 21.68 -6.88
N LEU A 45 12.58 21.23 -7.37
CA LEU A 45 12.17 19.82 -7.29
C LEU A 45 13.14 18.91 -8.07
N ARG A 46 13.57 19.31 -9.27
CA ARG A 46 14.55 18.56 -10.08
C ARG A 46 15.93 18.50 -9.41
N ILE A 47 16.37 19.58 -8.78
CA ILE A 47 17.62 19.65 -8.01
C ILE A 47 17.57 18.70 -6.81
N GLN A 48 16.44 18.66 -6.10
CA GLN A 48 16.24 17.78 -4.95
C GLN A 48 16.28 16.30 -5.37
N GLU A 49 15.61 15.94 -6.46
CA GLU A 49 15.61 14.59 -7.00
C GLU A 49 17.02 14.14 -7.43
N ALA A 50 17.74 14.99 -8.17
CA ALA A 50 19.11 14.71 -8.59
C ALA A 50 20.06 14.50 -7.39
N TYR A 51 19.93 15.32 -6.34
CA TYR A 51 20.72 15.16 -5.13
C TYR A 51 20.37 13.88 -4.36
N GLN A 52 19.11 13.46 -4.30
CA GLN A 52 18.71 12.22 -3.60
C GLN A 52 19.32 10.96 -4.22
N VAL A 53 19.57 10.97 -5.53
CA VAL A 53 20.20 9.85 -6.26
C VAL A 53 21.72 9.92 -6.16
N LEU A 54 22.30 11.11 -6.33
CA LEU A 54 23.76 11.29 -6.40
C LEU A 54 24.45 11.47 -5.03
N SER A 55 23.71 11.83 -3.97
CA SER A 55 24.26 12.07 -2.62
C SER A 55 24.67 10.81 -1.87
N ASP A 56 24.13 9.65 -2.26
CA ASP A 56 24.42 8.35 -1.67
C ASP A 56 25.34 7.51 -2.58
N PRO A 57 26.48 7.00 -2.09
CA PRO A 57 27.44 6.25 -2.92
C PRO A 57 26.89 4.95 -3.51
N GLU A 58 25.92 4.28 -2.87
CA GLU A 58 25.32 3.05 -3.40
C GLU A 58 24.32 3.38 -4.51
N ARG A 59 23.46 4.38 -4.30
CA ARG A 59 22.47 4.84 -5.29
C ARG A 59 23.15 5.42 -6.52
N ARG A 60 24.21 6.20 -6.32
CA ARG A 60 25.04 6.71 -7.41
C ARG A 60 25.65 5.58 -8.24
N ARG A 61 26.21 4.54 -7.61
CA ARG A 61 26.76 3.37 -8.33
C ARG A 61 25.71 2.66 -9.17
N HIS A 62 24.50 2.48 -8.65
CA HIS A 62 23.39 1.88 -9.40
C HIS A 62 22.94 2.76 -10.56
N TYR A 63 22.83 4.07 -10.33
CA TYR A 63 22.49 5.04 -11.36
C TYR A 63 23.55 5.09 -12.47
N ASP A 64 24.83 5.12 -12.12
CA ASP A 64 25.94 5.10 -13.07
C ASP A 64 25.98 3.78 -13.87
N ALA A 65 25.66 2.65 -13.25
CA ALA A 65 25.54 1.36 -13.93
C ALA A 65 24.39 1.36 -14.94
N LEU A 66 23.23 1.90 -14.59
CA LEU A 66 22.08 2.05 -15.51
C LEU A 66 22.40 3.01 -16.65
N LEU A 67 23.07 4.13 -16.36
CA LEU A 67 23.44 5.13 -17.35
C LEU A 67 24.48 4.59 -18.34
N ARG A 68 25.44 3.78 -17.88
CA ARG A 68 26.40 3.06 -18.77
C ARG A 68 25.71 2.05 -19.68
N LEU A 69 24.69 1.34 -19.17
CA LEU A 69 23.88 0.42 -19.97
C LEU A 69 23.04 1.17 -21.02
N GLN A 70 22.59 2.38 -20.74
CA GLN A 70 21.83 3.23 -21.66
C GLN A 70 22.72 3.90 -22.73
N MET A 71 23.98 4.24 -22.39
CA MET A 71 24.93 4.89 -23.30
C MET A 71 25.70 3.90 -24.19
N GLY A 72 25.45 2.59 -24.08
CA GLY A 72 25.93 1.57 -25.02
C GLY A 72 27.43 1.25 -24.94
N GLU A 73 28.09 1.55 -23.83
CA GLU A 73 29.54 1.35 -23.71
C GLU A 73 29.87 0.00 -23.06
N PRO A 74 30.46 -0.97 -23.79
CA PRO A 74 30.85 -2.24 -23.20
C PRO A 74 32.00 -2.04 -22.19
N PRO A 75 32.13 -2.90 -21.16
CA PRO A 75 33.23 -2.78 -20.21
C PRO A 75 34.55 -2.93 -20.97
N SER A 76 35.40 -1.91 -20.87
CA SER A 76 36.74 -1.87 -21.46
C SER A 76 37.52 -3.13 -21.10
N ALA A 77 37.63 -4.04 -22.06
CA ALA A 77 38.34 -5.28 -21.92
C ALA A 77 39.84 -5.00 -21.97
N ARG A 78 40.53 -5.28 -20.86
CA ARG A 78 41.99 -5.38 -20.82
C ARG A 78 42.37 -6.71 -21.50
N TYR A 79 42.29 -6.75 -22.82
CA TYR A 79 42.81 -7.86 -23.62
C TYR A 79 44.29 -7.64 -23.90
N SER A 80 45.14 -8.34 -23.16
CA SER A 80 46.44 -8.76 -23.67
C SER A 80 46.25 -10.10 -24.38
N GLN A 81 46.23 -10.07 -25.71
CA GLN A 81 46.59 -11.22 -26.56
C GLN A 81 48.11 -11.16 -26.80
N PRO A 82 48.84 -12.26 -27.13
CA PRO A 82 48.49 -13.12 -28.28
C PRO A 82 48.98 -14.58 -28.26
N ARG A 83 48.32 -15.47 -29.02
CA ARG A 83 49.06 -16.47 -29.82
C ARG A 83 48.28 -17.04 -31.02
N THR A 84 48.68 -16.55 -32.18
CA THR A 84 48.95 -17.19 -33.49
C THR A 84 48.23 -18.47 -33.96
N GLN A 85 47.66 -18.30 -35.17
CA GLN A 85 47.88 -19.08 -36.41
C GLN A 85 47.05 -20.34 -36.71
N ARG A 86 46.53 -20.29 -37.95
CA ARG A 86 45.69 -21.19 -38.76
C ARG A 86 46.56 -22.26 -39.47
N PRO A 87 46.03 -23.34 -40.10
CA PRO A 87 45.28 -23.23 -41.37
C PRO A 87 44.11 -24.22 -41.60
N SER A 88 43.28 -23.89 -42.61
CA SER A 88 42.12 -24.64 -43.16
C SER A 88 42.53 -25.59 -44.31
N PRO A 89 41.66 -26.52 -44.81
CA PRO A 89 40.76 -26.23 -45.96
C PRO A 89 39.37 -26.96 -45.93
N GLN A 90 38.26 -26.26 -46.12
CA GLN A 90 37.38 -26.16 -47.32
C GLN A 90 36.67 -27.44 -47.82
N THR A 91 35.33 -27.49 -47.70
CA THR A 91 34.42 -27.61 -48.86
C THR A 91 33.04 -26.99 -48.54
N THR A 92 32.79 -25.86 -49.19
CA THR A 92 31.56 -25.31 -49.78
C THR A 92 30.18 -25.69 -49.22
N GLU A 93 29.44 -24.69 -48.73
CA GLU A 93 28.19 -24.26 -49.38
C GLU A 93 27.76 -22.88 -48.83
N GLN A 94 27.88 -21.87 -49.70
CA GLN A 94 27.28 -20.56 -49.53
C GLN A 94 25.89 -20.59 -50.17
N THR A 95 24.83 -20.25 -49.43
CA THR A 95 23.70 -19.51 -50.01
C THR A 95 23.07 -18.62 -48.93
N HIS A 96 23.04 -17.34 -49.30
CA HIS A 96 22.40 -16.18 -48.69
C HIS A 96 21.14 -16.44 -47.85
N SER A 97 21.04 -15.79 -46.68
CA SER A 97 19.90 -14.92 -46.32
C SER A 97 20.12 -14.24 -44.97
N GLN A 98 20.44 -12.95 -45.04
CA GLN A 98 20.44 -11.99 -43.95
C GLN A 98 19.01 -11.87 -43.38
N SER A 99 18.65 -12.70 -42.39
CA SER A 99 17.47 -12.53 -41.51
C SER A 99 17.46 -13.49 -40.29
N ARG A 100 18.61 -13.96 -39.81
CA ARG A 100 18.72 -14.92 -38.66
C ARG A 100 19.38 -14.35 -37.39
N MET A 101 19.54 -13.02 -37.30
CA MET A 101 20.42 -12.39 -36.32
C MET A 101 20.13 -12.68 -34.83
N PRO A 102 18.88 -12.84 -34.32
CA PRO A 102 18.70 -13.16 -32.90
C PRO A 102 18.98 -14.62 -32.53
N ALA A 103 18.79 -15.58 -33.44
CA ALA A 103 18.94 -17.01 -33.14
C ALA A 103 20.43 -17.41 -33.05
N ASP A 104 21.25 -16.88 -33.94
CA ASP A 104 22.69 -17.17 -33.96
C ASP A 104 23.41 -16.49 -32.78
N GLU A 105 23.00 -15.29 -32.40
CA GLU A 105 23.51 -14.59 -31.23
C GLU A 105 23.11 -15.30 -29.93
N LEU A 106 21.83 -15.66 -29.78
CA LEU A 106 21.34 -16.44 -28.64
C LEU A 106 22.11 -17.75 -28.49
N ARG A 107 22.35 -18.46 -29.59
CA ARG A 107 23.13 -19.70 -29.59
C ARG A 107 24.55 -19.49 -29.09
N ARG A 108 25.24 -18.42 -29.53
CA ARG A 108 26.59 -18.08 -29.05
C ARG A 108 26.61 -17.80 -27.55
N VAL A 109 25.64 -17.02 -27.07
CA VAL A 109 25.55 -16.63 -25.66
C VAL A 109 25.24 -17.83 -24.77
N ILE A 110 24.35 -18.73 -25.19
CA ILE A 110 24.06 -19.98 -24.48
C ILE A 110 25.33 -20.85 -24.40
N ILE A 111 26.06 -21.03 -25.51
CA ILE A 111 27.31 -21.80 -25.53
C ILE A 111 28.36 -21.20 -24.58
N GLN A 112 28.46 -19.87 -24.51
CA GLN A 112 29.36 -19.19 -23.58
C GLN A 112 28.95 -19.43 -22.12
N ALA A 113 27.65 -19.37 -21.82
CA ALA A 113 27.12 -19.65 -20.49
C ALA A 113 27.40 -21.10 -20.05
N GLU A 114 27.14 -22.08 -20.92
CA GLU A 114 27.41 -23.50 -20.64
C GLU A 114 28.91 -23.76 -20.47
N ARG A 115 29.76 -23.20 -21.35
CA ARG A 115 31.20 -23.35 -21.24
C ARG A 115 31.72 -22.76 -19.93
N ALA A 116 31.25 -21.57 -19.55
CA ALA A 116 31.65 -20.94 -18.30
C ALA A 116 31.20 -21.78 -17.08
N PHE A 117 30.01 -22.37 -17.15
CA PHE A 117 29.50 -23.26 -16.10
C PHE A 117 30.37 -24.52 -15.95
N LEU A 118 30.70 -25.19 -17.06
CA LEU A 118 31.57 -26.37 -17.08
C LEU A 118 33.00 -26.06 -16.58
N GLN A 119 33.46 -24.82 -16.77
CA GLN A 119 34.76 -24.35 -16.27
C GLN A 119 34.75 -23.92 -14.80
N GLY A 120 33.64 -24.09 -14.08
CA GLY A 120 33.54 -23.66 -12.68
C GLY A 120 33.36 -22.14 -12.50
N ARG A 121 33.31 -21.36 -13.58
CA ARG A 121 33.19 -19.89 -13.56
C ARG A 121 31.74 -19.47 -13.40
N MET A 122 31.21 -19.67 -12.19
CA MET A 122 29.79 -19.47 -11.86
C MET A 122 29.28 -18.04 -12.13
N GLN A 123 30.11 -17.03 -11.86
CA GLN A 123 29.75 -15.62 -12.09
C GLN A 123 29.62 -15.30 -13.59
N ASP A 124 30.56 -15.78 -14.40
CA ASP A 124 30.52 -15.63 -15.86
C ASP A 124 29.35 -16.40 -16.46
N ALA A 125 29.10 -17.62 -15.98
CA ALA A 125 27.97 -18.44 -16.40
C ALA A 125 26.63 -17.74 -16.13
N LEU A 126 26.48 -17.15 -14.94
CA LEU A 126 25.28 -16.39 -14.56
C LEU A 126 25.11 -15.12 -15.41
N TYR A 127 26.23 -14.44 -15.72
CA TYR A 127 26.22 -13.26 -16.57
C TYR A 127 25.71 -13.58 -17.98
N TRP A 128 26.31 -14.57 -18.64
CA TRP A 128 25.90 -14.97 -19.99
C TRP A 128 24.48 -15.56 -20.02
N ALA A 129 24.09 -16.33 -19.01
CA ALA A 129 22.74 -16.86 -18.91
C ALA A 129 21.67 -15.76 -18.73
N LYS A 130 21.95 -14.73 -17.91
CA LYS A 130 21.09 -13.53 -17.82
C LYS A 130 21.07 -12.72 -19.11
N HIS A 131 22.18 -12.72 -19.85
CA HIS A 131 22.19 -12.09 -21.17
C HIS A 131 21.29 -12.85 -22.16
N ALA A 132 21.30 -14.18 -22.12
CA ALA A 132 20.41 -15.01 -22.93
C ALA A 132 18.92 -14.74 -22.64
N THR A 133 18.53 -14.54 -21.37
CA THR A 133 17.14 -14.22 -21.02
C THR A 133 16.71 -12.81 -21.46
N ARG A 134 17.65 -11.87 -21.64
CA ARG A 134 17.34 -10.56 -22.24
C ARG A 134 17.16 -10.64 -23.76
N ILE A 135 17.99 -11.43 -24.43
CA ILE A 135 17.90 -11.64 -25.89
C ILE A 135 16.61 -12.39 -26.23
N ALA A 136 16.30 -13.46 -25.49
CA ALA A 136 15.11 -14.27 -25.69
C ALA A 136 14.42 -14.60 -24.36
N PRO A 137 13.51 -13.73 -23.87
CA PRO A 137 12.81 -13.92 -22.60
C PRO A 137 11.94 -15.19 -22.55
N ARG A 138 11.48 -15.68 -23.72
CA ARG A 138 10.65 -16.87 -23.84
C ARG A 138 11.46 -18.17 -24.03
N HIS A 139 12.79 -18.10 -24.04
CA HIS A 139 13.62 -19.28 -24.26
C HIS A 139 14.01 -19.96 -22.92
N PRO A 140 13.74 -21.27 -22.74
CA PRO A 140 13.90 -21.93 -21.44
C PRO A 140 15.36 -22.04 -20.98
N LYS A 141 16.31 -22.16 -21.92
CA LYS A 141 17.72 -22.48 -21.61
C LYS A 141 18.44 -21.44 -20.75
N GLY A 142 18.08 -20.15 -20.88
CA GLY A 142 18.65 -19.10 -20.03
C GLY A 142 18.28 -19.31 -18.57
N HIS A 143 17.01 -19.60 -18.30
CA HIS A 143 16.52 -19.90 -16.95
C HIS A 143 17.04 -21.23 -16.41
N GLU A 144 17.20 -22.24 -17.28
CA GLU A 144 17.81 -23.52 -16.93
C GLU A 144 19.26 -23.36 -16.41
N ILE A 145 20.11 -22.63 -17.14
CA ILE A 145 21.51 -22.42 -16.75
C ILE A 145 21.60 -21.59 -15.47
N ILE A 146 20.73 -20.59 -15.30
CA ILE A 146 20.62 -19.84 -14.04
C ILE A 146 20.31 -20.78 -12.87
N GLY A 147 19.37 -21.72 -13.07
CA GLY A 147 19.03 -22.75 -12.09
C GLY A 147 20.20 -23.66 -11.76
N ASP A 148 20.92 -24.14 -12.78
CA ASP A 148 22.10 -24.99 -12.64
C ASP A 148 23.23 -24.28 -11.86
N VAL A 149 23.46 -22.99 -12.12
CA VAL A 149 24.43 -22.17 -11.38
C VAL A 149 24.03 -22.05 -9.90
N TYR A 150 22.78 -21.67 -9.60
CA TYR A 150 22.33 -21.51 -8.21
C TYR A 150 22.32 -22.84 -7.44
N ARG A 151 21.97 -23.94 -8.10
CA ARG A 151 22.01 -25.28 -7.50
C ARG A 151 23.44 -25.66 -7.11
N THR A 152 24.42 -25.42 -7.99
CA THR A 152 25.84 -25.67 -7.70
C THR A 152 26.37 -24.79 -6.57
N GLN A 153 25.86 -23.57 -6.42
CA GLN A 153 26.21 -22.67 -5.32
C GLN A 153 25.49 -22.99 -3.99
N GLY A 154 24.60 -23.99 -3.95
CA GLY A 154 23.81 -24.33 -2.76
C GLY A 154 22.63 -23.38 -2.49
N HIS A 155 22.32 -22.46 -3.41
CA HIS A 155 21.16 -21.57 -3.33
C HIS A 155 19.92 -22.26 -3.91
N TYR A 156 19.47 -23.33 -3.25
CA TYR A 156 18.39 -24.19 -3.73
C TYR A 156 17.06 -23.45 -3.99
N GLU A 157 16.73 -22.43 -3.20
CA GLU A 157 15.52 -21.62 -3.40
C GLU A 157 15.56 -20.79 -4.69
N ALA A 158 16.72 -20.20 -5.00
CA ALA A 158 16.91 -19.46 -6.25
C ALA A 158 16.94 -20.40 -7.45
N ALA A 159 17.49 -21.60 -7.28
CA ALA A 159 17.48 -22.65 -8.29
C ALA A 159 16.05 -23.15 -8.58
N LEU A 160 15.24 -23.37 -7.54
CA LEU A 160 13.84 -23.79 -7.63
C LEU A 160 13.04 -22.80 -8.51
N ASN A 161 13.17 -21.51 -8.23
CA ASN A 161 12.49 -20.47 -8.99
C ASN A 161 12.92 -20.47 -10.47
N ALA A 162 14.22 -20.57 -10.74
CA ALA A 162 14.75 -20.57 -12.09
C ALA A 162 14.29 -21.81 -12.90
N TYR A 163 14.29 -23.01 -12.30
CA TYR A 163 13.77 -24.21 -12.95
C TYR A 163 12.25 -24.17 -13.15
N THR A 164 11.50 -23.58 -12.21
CA THR A 164 10.05 -23.40 -12.35
C THR A 164 9.73 -22.53 -13.56
N TYR A 165 10.42 -21.40 -13.74
CA TYR A 165 10.27 -20.57 -14.93
C TYR A 165 10.67 -21.32 -16.22
N ALA A 166 11.74 -22.12 -16.19
CA ALA A 166 12.16 -22.90 -17.36
C ALA A 166 11.11 -23.96 -17.77
N ILE A 167 10.47 -24.63 -16.80
CA ILE A 167 9.40 -25.62 -17.06
C ILE A 167 8.14 -24.96 -17.60
N GLN A 168 7.75 -23.78 -17.09
CA GLN A 168 6.61 -23.05 -17.65
C GLN A 168 6.80 -22.71 -19.13
N LEU A 169 8.03 -22.41 -19.53
CA LEU A 169 8.39 -22.12 -20.93
C LEU A 169 8.49 -23.39 -21.79
N ASN A 170 8.82 -24.54 -21.20
CA ASN A 170 8.86 -25.83 -21.89
C ASN A 170 8.37 -26.98 -20.98
N PRO A 171 7.04 -27.19 -20.88
CA PRO A 171 6.45 -28.15 -19.94
C PRO A 171 6.77 -29.61 -20.24
N ASN A 172 7.07 -29.93 -21.50
CA ASN A 172 7.27 -31.30 -21.96
C ASN A 172 8.72 -31.78 -21.86
N ASN A 173 9.60 -31.04 -21.17
CA ASN A 173 11.00 -31.42 -21.03
C ASN A 173 11.24 -32.31 -19.78
N PRO A 174 11.49 -33.62 -19.95
CA PRO A 174 11.72 -34.53 -18.83
C PRO A 174 13.01 -34.22 -18.06
N GLU A 175 14.00 -33.59 -18.69
CA GLU A 175 15.26 -33.22 -18.04
C GLU A 175 15.05 -32.09 -17.03
N LEU A 176 14.27 -31.07 -17.38
CA LEU A 176 13.94 -29.97 -16.47
C LEU A 176 13.13 -30.45 -15.27
N GLN A 177 12.19 -31.37 -15.49
CA GLN A 177 11.42 -31.97 -14.41
C GLN A 177 12.33 -32.70 -13.41
N ARG A 178 13.28 -33.51 -13.90
CA ARG A 178 14.27 -34.18 -13.03
C ARG A 178 15.14 -33.18 -12.25
N LYS A 179 15.57 -32.08 -12.89
CA LYS A 179 16.35 -31.02 -12.24
C LYS A 179 15.55 -30.33 -11.14
N LEU A 180 14.27 -30.04 -11.37
CA LEU A 180 13.37 -29.48 -10.37
C LEU A 180 13.15 -30.45 -9.21
N ASP A 181 12.82 -31.71 -9.49
CA ASP A 181 12.58 -32.73 -8.47
C ASP A 181 13.82 -32.95 -7.58
N ALA A 182 15.02 -32.90 -8.17
CA ALA A 182 16.28 -32.98 -7.43
C ALA A 182 16.47 -31.80 -6.46
N VAL A 183 16.08 -30.59 -6.84
CA VAL A 183 16.09 -29.41 -5.97
C VAL A 183 15.01 -29.52 -4.90
N ILE A 184 13.78 -29.89 -5.26
CA ILE A 184 12.66 -30.06 -4.32
C ILE A 184 13.05 -31.05 -3.22
N LYS A 185 13.68 -32.18 -3.57
CA LYS A 185 14.16 -33.17 -2.60
C LYS A 185 15.16 -32.59 -1.59
N HIS A 186 16.00 -31.64 -2.01
CA HIS A 186 16.92 -30.93 -1.12
C HIS A 186 16.21 -29.88 -0.26
N THR A 187 15.25 -29.15 -0.81
CA THR A 187 14.47 -28.15 -0.06
C THR A 187 13.46 -28.76 0.89
N ARG A 188 12.83 -29.91 0.60
CA ARG A 188 11.74 -30.52 1.41
C ARG A 188 12.17 -30.98 2.82
N ASN A 189 13.47 -31.15 3.05
CA ASN A 189 14.04 -31.39 4.38
C ASN A 189 14.17 -30.11 5.23
N LYS A 190 13.85 -28.95 4.67
CA LYS A 190 13.64 -27.69 5.37
C LYS A 190 12.19 -27.27 5.09
N THR A 191 11.46 -26.86 6.11
CA THR A 191 10.02 -26.54 6.08
C THR A 191 9.55 -25.89 4.76
N PRO A 192 8.39 -26.29 4.20
CA PRO A 192 7.92 -25.75 2.93
C PRO A 192 7.68 -24.25 3.04
N VAL A 193 8.51 -23.47 2.35
CA VAL A 193 8.25 -22.04 2.12
C VAL A 193 7.21 -21.96 1.02
N VAL A 194 6.02 -21.47 1.36
CA VAL A 194 5.00 -21.09 0.39
C VAL A 194 5.54 -19.88 -0.39
N PHE A 195 5.85 -20.06 -1.66
CA PHE A 195 6.24 -18.96 -2.55
C PHE A 195 5.01 -18.17 -2.97
N SER A 196 4.91 -16.92 -2.54
CA SER A 196 4.04 -15.94 -3.19
C SER A 196 4.73 -15.40 -4.44
N VAL A 197 4.05 -15.55 -5.59
CA VAL A 197 4.47 -14.96 -6.87
C VAL A 197 4.50 -13.43 -6.72
N GLY A 198 5.54 -12.82 -7.29
CA GLY A 198 5.94 -11.43 -7.02
C GLY A 198 4.81 -10.41 -7.07
N ALA A 199 4.57 -9.77 -5.92
CA ALA A 199 4.28 -8.35 -5.95
C ALA A 199 5.61 -7.64 -6.24
N ARG A 200 5.60 -6.67 -7.16
CA ARG A 200 6.63 -5.62 -7.25
C ARG A 200 7.06 -5.22 -5.83
N ASN A 201 8.31 -4.80 -5.62
CA ASN A 201 8.73 -4.12 -4.39
C ASN A 201 7.85 -2.88 -4.17
N LEU A 202 6.65 -3.09 -3.67
CA LEU A 202 5.79 -2.09 -3.09
C LEU A 202 6.54 -1.67 -1.82
N PRO A 203 6.61 -0.36 -1.54
CA PRO A 203 7.14 0.07 -0.26
C PRO A 203 6.42 -0.73 0.83
N VAL A 204 7.18 -1.42 1.70
CA VAL A 204 6.60 -2.05 2.88
C VAL A 204 5.90 -0.92 3.61
N LEU A 205 4.58 -0.90 3.54
CA LEU A 205 3.76 0.13 4.14
C LEU A 205 4.01 0.01 5.64
N LYS A 206 4.92 0.85 6.16
CA LYS A 206 5.12 1.04 7.59
C LYS A 206 3.88 1.76 8.08
N LEU A 207 2.83 0.98 8.28
CA LEU A 207 1.58 1.45 8.84
C LEU A 207 1.89 2.03 10.23
N PRO A 208 1.36 3.21 10.57
CA PRO A 208 1.51 3.76 11.90
C PRO A 208 1.00 2.75 12.94
N PRO A 209 1.55 2.70 14.16
CA PRO A 209 1.21 1.66 15.16
C PRO A 209 -0.30 1.57 15.47
N GLU A 210 -1.03 2.64 15.21
CA GLU A 210 -2.48 2.79 15.36
C GLU A 210 -3.33 2.33 14.17
N TRP A 211 -2.75 1.78 13.10
CA TRP A 211 -3.50 1.36 11.90
C TRP A 211 -4.62 0.36 12.19
N LYS A 212 -4.43 -0.51 13.18
CA LYS A 212 -5.45 -1.47 13.62
C LYS A 212 -6.69 -0.75 14.14
N LEU A 213 -6.51 0.37 14.83
CA LEU A 213 -7.60 1.19 15.34
C LEU A 213 -8.36 1.86 14.21
N TYR A 214 -7.67 2.44 13.22
CA TYR A 214 -8.32 3.03 12.05
C TYR A 214 -9.05 1.99 11.19
N ALA A 215 -8.48 0.79 11.05
CA ALA A 215 -9.12 -0.33 10.36
C ALA A 215 -10.39 -0.77 11.09
N ALA A 216 -10.33 -0.93 12.42
CA ALA A 216 -11.49 -1.27 13.25
C ALA A 216 -12.58 -0.18 13.19
N GLN A 217 -12.20 1.10 13.21
CA GLN A 217 -13.13 2.22 13.06
C GLN A 217 -13.81 2.24 11.69
N SER A 218 -13.04 2.02 10.63
CA SER A 218 -13.57 1.99 9.26
C SER A 218 -14.57 0.84 9.10
N LEU A 219 -14.26 -0.33 9.66
CA LEU A 219 -15.16 -1.48 9.66
C LEU A 219 -16.42 -1.21 10.50
N GLY A 220 -16.28 -0.54 11.64
CA GLY A 220 -17.41 -0.10 12.46
C GLY A 220 -18.36 0.85 11.74
N TRP A 221 -17.84 1.90 11.11
CA TRP A 221 -18.66 2.82 10.31
C TRP A 221 -19.27 2.13 9.08
N GLY A 222 -18.53 1.20 8.47
CA GLY A 222 -19.05 0.33 7.42
C GLY A 222 -20.26 -0.50 7.87
N ALA A 223 -20.23 -1.03 9.10
CA ALA A 223 -21.36 -1.75 9.67
C ALA A 223 -22.56 -0.84 9.94
N VAL A 224 -22.36 0.40 10.39
CA VAL A 224 -23.45 1.40 10.52
C VAL A 224 -24.11 1.69 9.16
N LEU A 225 -23.31 1.92 8.11
CA LEU A 225 -23.81 2.13 6.75
C LEU A 225 -24.52 0.89 6.18
N PHE A 226 -24.02 -0.30 6.51
CA PHE A 226 -24.67 -1.55 6.14
C PHE A 226 -26.04 -1.69 6.80
N LEU A 227 -26.19 -1.35 8.09
CA LEU A 227 -27.49 -1.33 8.76
C LEU A 227 -28.47 -0.34 8.14
N MET A 228 -27.99 0.84 7.73
CA MET A 228 -28.80 1.80 6.97
C MET A 228 -29.25 1.24 5.61
N THR A 229 -28.35 0.52 4.93
CA THR A 229 -28.67 -0.16 3.66
C THR A 229 -29.72 -1.25 3.88
N LEU A 230 -29.60 -2.01 4.97
CA LEU A 230 -30.60 -3.02 5.35
C LEU A 230 -31.98 -2.44 5.63
N ALA A 231 -32.07 -1.21 6.17
CA ALA A 231 -33.34 -0.54 6.35
C ALA A 231 -34.09 -0.28 5.02
N TYR A 232 -33.34 -0.10 3.93
CA TYR A 232 -33.90 0.02 2.58
C TYR A 232 -34.19 -1.35 1.94
N THR A 233 -33.25 -2.29 2.01
CA THR A 233 -33.36 -3.58 1.30
C THR A 233 -34.23 -4.61 1.99
N VAL A 234 -34.26 -4.59 3.33
CA VAL A 234 -35.00 -5.55 4.17
C VAL A 234 -35.78 -4.77 5.25
N PRO A 235 -36.74 -3.91 4.84
CA PRO A 235 -37.44 -3.03 5.76
C PRO A 235 -38.31 -3.78 6.76
N GLY A 236 -38.73 -5.02 6.47
CA GLY A 236 -39.64 -5.79 7.31
C GLY A 236 -41.09 -5.27 7.28
N SER A 237 -42.02 -6.03 7.85
CA SER A 237 -43.44 -5.62 7.94
C SER A 237 -43.62 -4.55 9.02
N PRO A 238 -44.38 -3.47 8.75
CA PRO A 238 -44.67 -2.44 9.73
C PRO A 238 -45.59 -3.00 10.83
N ILE A 239 -45.37 -2.56 12.06
CA ILE A 239 -46.10 -3.02 13.25
C ILE A 239 -46.79 -1.83 13.91
N LEU A 240 -46.02 -0.86 14.41
CA LEU A 240 -46.53 0.30 15.15
C LEU A 240 -45.96 1.57 14.52
N LEU A 241 -46.80 2.60 14.32
CA LEU A 241 -46.37 3.90 13.77
C LEU A 241 -45.62 3.77 12.41
N GLY A 242 -45.99 2.77 11.61
CA GLY A 242 -45.32 2.48 10.33
C GLY A 242 -43.94 1.84 10.48
N TRP A 243 -43.47 1.55 11.70
CA TRP A 243 -42.16 0.96 11.96
C TRP A 243 -42.20 -0.56 12.06
N SER A 244 -41.20 -1.20 11.49
CA SER A 244 -40.97 -2.63 11.61
C SER A 244 -40.06 -2.98 12.79
N LEU A 245 -40.10 -4.25 13.20
CA LEU A 245 -39.13 -4.81 14.15
C LEU A 245 -37.68 -4.70 13.62
N ASN A 246 -37.50 -4.85 12.30
CA ASN A 246 -36.20 -4.71 11.64
C ASN A 246 -35.66 -3.29 11.81
N LEU A 247 -36.47 -2.26 11.52
CA LEU A 247 -36.06 -0.88 11.67
C LEU A 247 -35.67 -0.55 13.12
N LEU A 248 -36.48 -0.99 14.10
CA LEU A 248 -36.17 -0.84 15.51
C LEU A 248 -34.81 -1.46 15.86
N THR A 249 -34.56 -2.68 15.35
CA THR A 249 -33.28 -3.37 15.54
C THR A 249 -32.13 -2.61 14.90
N TYR A 250 -32.29 -2.11 13.67
CA TYR A 250 -31.25 -1.37 12.96
C TYR A 250 -30.92 -0.04 13.63
N LEU A 251 -31.93 0.73 14.05
CA LEU A 251 -31.75 1.97 14.81
C LEU A 251 -31.02 1.73 16.14
N GLY A 252 -31.40 0.68 16.87
CA GLY A 252 -30.75 0.30 18.12
C GLY A 252 -29.28 -0.10 17.93
N LEU A 253 -29.00 -1.02 16.99
CA LEU A 253 -27.63 -1.46 16.70
C LEU A 253 -26.76 -0.34 16.16
N ALA A 254 -27.29 0.47 15.22
CA ALA A 254 -26.56 1.58 14.63
C ALA A 254 -26.25 2.66 15.67
N GLY A 255 -27.23 3.00 16.53
CA GLY A 255 -27.04 3.92 17.64
C GLY A 255 -25.93 3.43 18.57
N PHE A 256 -26.07 2.20 19.10
CA PHE A 256 -25.09 1.60 20.01
C PHE A 256 -23.68 1.57 19.42
N LEU A 257 -23.54 1.06 18.20
CA LEU A 257 -22.24 0.98 17.52
C LEU A 257 -21.63 2.36 17.30
N THR A 258 -22.44 3.35 16.89
CA THR A 258 -21.98 4.73 16.71
C THR A 258 -21.47 5.33 18.01
N GLY A 259 -22.20 5.15 19.12
CA GLY A 259 -21.80 5.64 20.43
C GLY A 259 -20.48 5.03 20.89
N PHE A 260 -20.34 3.71 20.69
CA PHE A 260 -19.12 2.98 20.98
C PHE A 260 -17.92 3.50 20.16
N LEU A 261 -18.12 3.74 18.86
CA LEU A 261 -17.06 4.24 17.95
C LEU A 261 -16.65 5.68 18.26
N LEU A 262 -17.62 6.57 18.52
CA LEU A 262 -17.36 7.98 18.87
C LEU A 262 -16.60 8.07 20.19
N ALA A 263 -17.00 7.26 21.17
CA ALA A 263 -16.26 7.09 22.40
C ALA A 263 -14.87 6.61 22.04
N MET A 264 -14.68 5.37 21.56
CA MET A 264 -13.38 4.69 21.36
C MET A 264 -12.37 5.50 20.53
N SER A 265 -12.83 6.27 19.54
CA SER A 265 -12.01 7.19 18.72
C SER A 265 -11.53 8.46 19.42
N ARG A 266 -11.96 8.70 20.66
CA ARG A 266 -11.72 9.94 21.45
C ARG A 266 -12.29 11.19 20.76
N TRP A 267 -13.27 11.02 19.88
CA TRP A 267 -14.03 12.13 19.29
C TRP A 267 -14.96 12.78 20.31
N VAL A 268 -15.26 12.08 21.38
CA VAL A 268 -16.16 12.50 22.44
C VAL A 268 -15.45 12.29 23.79
N ALA A 269 -15.60 13.26 24.68
CA ALA A 269 -15.07 13.20 26.05
C ALA A 269 -15.79 12.11 26.87
N PRO A 270 -15.26 11.68 28.03
CA PRO A 270 -15.98 10.75 28.90
C PRO A 270 -17.40 11.23 29.20
N ILE A 271 -18.34 10.29 29.28
CA ILE A 271 -19.77 10.57 29.45
C ILE A 271 -20.06 11.41 30.70
N GLY A 272 -19.34 11.17 31.79
CA GLY A 272 -19.46 11.94 33.04
C GLY A 272 -19.04 13.40 32.90
N ASP A 273 -18.06 13.68 32.04
CA ASP A 273 -17.59 15.05 31.76
C ASP A 273 -18.52 15.76 30.77
N ALA A 274 -19.07 15.02 29.81
CA ALA A 274 -19.98 15.57 28.80
C ALA A 274 -21.39 15.83 29.36
N PHE A 275 -21.87 14.96 30.25
CA PHE A 275 -23.16 15.06 30.94
C PHE A 275 -22.94 14.92 32.45
N PRO A 276 -22.62 16.01 33.16
CA PRO A 276 -22.42 15.95 34.61
C PRO A 276 -23.71 15.51 35.30
N TRP A 277 -23.72 14.30 35.87
CA TRP A 277 -24.92 13.70 36.48
C TRP A 277 -25.27 14.30 37.85
N ARG A 278 -24.28 14.82 38.59
CA ARG A 278 -24.48 15.39 39.93
C ARG A 278 -24.30 16.91 39.94
N ARG A 279 -25.36 17.63 40.34
CA ARG A 279 -25.25 18.91 41.04
C ARG A 279 -25.29 18.67 42.55
N HIS A 280 -24.56 19.45 43.33
CA HIS A 280 -24.53 19.37 44.80
C HIS A 280 -25.90 19.59 45.49
N SER A 281 -26.94 20.04 44.77
CA SER A 281 -28.21 20.52 45.34
C SER A 281 -29.45 19.66 45.06
N GLY A 282 -29.31 18.41 44.60
CA GLY A 282 -30.46 17.51 44.38
C GLY A 282 -31.35 17.82 43.16
N GLN A 283 -31.00 18.83 42.36
CA GLN A 283 -31.69 19.14 41.09
C GLN A 283 -31.14 18.31 39.92
N ILE A 284 -32.02 17.94 38.98
CA ILE A 284 -31.66 17.28 37.72
C ILE A 284 -30.69 18.20 36.96
N SER A 285 -29.54 17.67 36.55
CA SER A 285 -28.60 18.44 35.75
C SER A 285 -29.18 18.74 34.37
N ALA A 286 -28.79 19.87 33.76
CA ALA A 286 -29.24 20.21 32.41
C ALA A 286 -28.94 19.08 31.41
N GLY A 287 -27.84 18.35 31.61
CA GLY A 287 -27.49 17.16 30.84
C GLY A 287 -28.47 16.00 31.04
N GLY A 288 -28.80 15.66 32.29
CA GLY A 288 -29.79 14.63 32.59
C GLY A 288 -31.19 14.97 32.07
N ALA A 289 -31.58 16.24 32.15
CA ALA A 289 -32.84 16.73 31.59
C ALA A 289 -32.86 16.61 30.06
N LEU A 290 -31.76 16.91 29.38
CA LEU A 290 -31.63 16.73 27.93
C LEU A 290 -31.69 15.26 27.50
N ILE A 291 -31.06 14.35 28.25
CA ILE A 291 -31.15 12.91 27.98
C ILE A 291 -32.60 12.43 28.14
N GLY A 292 -33.26 12.82 29.23
CA GLY A 292 -34.67 12.50 29.48
C GLY A 292 -35.59 13.07 28.38
N LEU A 293 -35.36 14.32 27.97
CA LEU A 293 -36.10 14.94 26.87
C LEU A 293 -35.83 14.21 25.55
N SER A 294 -34.60 13.79 25.29
CA SER A 294 -34.24 13.06 24.06
C SER A 294 -34.91 11.69 23.96
N ALA A 295 -35.21 11.04 25.10
CA ALA A 295 -35.95 9.79 25.13
C ALA A 295 -37.41 9.95 24.64
N VAL A 296 -37.99 11.14 24.82
CA VAL A 296 -39.39 11.44 24.50
C VAL A 296 -39.52 12.19 23.17
N CYS A 297 -38.68 13.20 22.96
CA CYS A 297 -38.69 14.06 21.78
C CYS A 297 -37.27 14.56 21.46
N PHE A 298 -36.53 13.73 20.73
CA PHE A 298 -35.17 14.00 20.30
C PHE A 298 -35.02 15.32 19.49
N PRO A 299 -35.86 15.63 18.48
CA PRO A 299 -35.73 16.88 17.74
C PRO A 299 -35.87 18.12 18.63
N LEU A 300 -36.78 18.08 19.61
CA LEU A 300 -36.94 19.16 20.58
C LEU A 300 -35.73 19.28 21.50
N ALA A 301 -35.13 18.16 21.92
CA ALA A 301 -33.89 18.18 22.70
C ALA A 301 -32.72 18.80 21.93
N VAL A 302 -32.58 18.49 20.63
CA VAL A 302 -31.58 19.11 19.74
C VAL A 302 -31.84 20.61 19.60
N LEU A 303 -33.08 21.01 19.36
CA LEU A 303 -33.47 22.42 19.25
C LEU A 303 -33.19 23.18 20.55
N LEU A 304 -33.57 22.61 21.69
CA LEU A 304 -33.32 23.21 23.00
C LEU A 304 -31.81 23.34 23.25
N TYR A 305 -31.04 22.28 22.98
CA TYR A 305 -29.59 22.28 23.12
C TYR A 305 -28.92 23.36 22.24
N THR A 306 -29.34 23.48 20.98
CA THR A 306 -28.81 24.49 20.06
C THR A 306 -29.17 25.90 20.47
N LEU A 307 -30.39 26.15 20.95
CA LEU A 307 -30.78 27.45 21.52
C LEU A 307 -29.97 27.79 22.78
N LEU A 308 -29.75 26.82 23.67
CA LEU A 308 -28.87 27.01 24.82
C LEU A 308 -27.44 27.31 24.38
N ALA A 309 -26.96 26.72 23.28
CA ALA A 309 -25.63 26.95 22.72
C ALA A 309 -25.44 28.36 22.21
N LEU A 310 -26.44 28.88 21.53
CA LEU A 310 -26.40 30.24 21.00
C LEU A 310 -26.51 31.28 22.12
N THR A 311 -27.25 31.00 23.19
CA THR A 311 -27.52 31.97 24.27
C THR A 311 -26.45 31.99 25.36
N GLN A 312 -25.88 30.84 25.73
CA GLN A 312 -24.99 30.74 26.90
C GLN A 312 -23.50 30.70 26.55
N GLY A 313 -23.14 30.60 25.26
CA GLY A 313 -21.73 30.66 24.79
C GLY A 313 -20.80 29.55 25.29
N GLY A 314 -21.31 28.60 26.08
CA GLY A 314 -20.53 27.56 26.74
C GLY A 314 -21.26 26.22 26.70
N LEU A 315 -21.05 25.45 25.63
CA LEU A 315 -21.50 24.05 25.59
C LEU A 315 -20.42 23.07 25.16
N SER A 316 -20.59 21.84 25.65
CA SER A 316 -19.68 20.74 25.42
C SER A 316 -19.65 20.36 23.95
N ARG A 317 -18.48 20.50 23.32
CA ARG A 317 -18.25 20.06 21.93
C ARG A 317 -18.61 18.59 21.71
N SER A 318 -18.45 17.77 22.74
CA SER A 318 -18.83 16.35 22.76
C SER A 318 -20.33 16.18 22.55
N VAL A 319 -21.15 16.91 23.30
CA VAL A 319 -22.61 16.81 23.22
C VAL A 319 -23.11 17.32 21.87
N ALA A 320 -22.54 18.41 21.35
CA ALA A 320 -22.86 18.93 20.02
C ALA A 320 -22.55 17.90 18.91
N ARG A 321 -21.39 17.22 18.98
CA ARG A 321 -21.03 16.16 18.02
C ARG A 321 -22.02 15.01 18.08
N VAL A 322 -22.38 14.55 19.28
CA VAL A 322 -23.32 13.43 19.45
C VAL A 322 -24.70 13.78 18.90
N PHE A 323 -25.24 14.96 19.22
CA PHE A 323 -26.53 15.39 18.64
C PHE A 323 -26.45 15.53 17.12
N SER A 324 -25.35 16.04 16.58
CA SER A 324 -25.18 16.19 15.13
C SER A 324 -25.13 14.84 14.42
N VAL A 325 -24.36 13.89 14.94
CA VAL A 325 -24.25 12.53 14.37
C VAL A 325 -25.57 11.77 14.51
N ALA A 326 -26.21 11.83 15.68
CA ALA A 326 -27.50 11.18 15.90
C ALA A 326 -28.59 11.76 14.98
N SER A 327 -28.62 13.07 14.77
CA SER A 327 -29.55 13.72 13.83
C SER A 327 -29.28 13.29 12.39
N GLY A 328 -28.01 13.28 11.97
CA GLY A 328 -27.62 12.83 10.63
C GLY A 328 -27.99 11.38 10.34
N LEU A 329 -27.73 10.48 11.29
CA LEU A 329 -28.12 9.07 11.16
C LEU A 329 -29.63 8.89 11.15
N THR A 330 -30.36 9.60 12.03
CA THR A 330 -31.83 9.54 12.06
C THR A 330 -32.44 9.96 10.73
N LEU A 331 -31.96 11.07 10.15
CA LEU A 331 -32.38 11.53 8.83
C LEU A 331 -31.99 10.53 7.74
N GLY A 332 -30.80 9.94 7.82
CA GLY A 332 -30.37 8.90 6.89
C GLY A 332 -31.29 7.68 6.91
N PHE A 333 -31.63 7.16 8.09
CA PHE A 333 -32.61 6.07 8.22
C PHE A 333 -33.99 6.48 7.74
N ALA A 334 -34.44 7.70 8.04
CA ALA A 334 -35.73 8.21 7.57
C ALA A 334 -35.81 8.25 6.04
N LEU A 335 -34.78 8.75 5.37
CA LEU A 335 -34.73 8.84 3.91
C LEU A 335 -34.66 7.47 3.23
N LEU A 336 -34.00 6.50 3.86
CA LEU A 336 -33.81 5.15 3.31
C LEU A 336 -34.96 4.20 3.67
N TYR A 337 -35.75 4.49 4.69
CA TYR A 337 -36.83 3.62 5.13
C TYR A 337 -38.08 3.82 4.26
N PRO A 338 -38.56 2.77 3.55
CA PRO A 338 -39.55 2.96 2.48
C PRO A 338 -41.00 3.15 2.97
N HIS A 339 -41.30 2.90 4.25
CA HIS A 339 -42.69 2.87 4.72
C HIS A 339 -43.15 4.22 5.26
N ASP A 340 -42.46 4.77 6.26
CA ASP A 340 -42.89 5.99 6.95
C ASP A 340 -41.70 6.86 7.39
N TRP A 341 -41.14 7.58 6.42
CA TRP A 341 -39.99 8.43 6.62
C TRP A 341 -40.24 9.55 7.65
N LEU A 342 -41.47 10.07 7.76
CA LEU A 342 -41.80 11.19 8.64
C LEU A 342 -41.75 10.74 10.11
N ASN A 343 -42.40 9.61 10.42
CA ASN A 343 -42.36 9.06 11.77
C ASN A 343 -40.93 8.64 12.16
N THR A 344 -40.16 8.07 11.22
CA THR A 344 -38.74 7.77 11.46
C THR A 344 -37.91 9.04 11.69
N ALA A 345 -38.16 10.13 10.96
CA ALA A 345 -37.45 11.39 11.16
C ALA A 345 -37.76 12.04 12.52
N LEU A 346 -39.02 12.00 12.94
CA LEU A 346 -39.47 12.64 14.19
C LEU A 346 -39.12 11.82 15.43
N PHE A 347 -39.29 10.50 15.38
CA PHE A 347 -39.18 9.64 16.56
C PHE A 347 -37.99 8.68 16.51
N GLY A 348 -37.40 8.40 15.35
CA GLY A 348 -36.30 7.43 15.22
C GLY A 348 -35.07 7.83 16.04
N GLY A 349 -34.86 9.15 16.19
CA GLY A 349 -33.80 9.71 17.03
C GLY A 349 -33.94 9.37 18.51
N ASN A 350 -35.16 9.16 19.03
CA ASN A 350 -35.39 8.83 20.43
C ASN A 350 -34.71 7.50 20.78
N LEU A 351 -34.93 6.47 19.95
CA LEU A 351 -34.35 5.14 20.15
C LEU A 351 -32.85 5.14 19.83
N LEU A 352 -32.47 5.72 18.69
CA LEU A 352 -31.08 5.74 18.23
C LEU A 352 -30.17 6.45 19.23
N PHE A 353 -30.61 7.60 19.76
CA PHE A 353 -29.83 8.35 20.74
C PHE A 353 -29.66 7.59 22.06
N LEU A 354 -30.70 6.94 22.57
CA LEU A 354 -30.60 6.13 23.80
C LEU A 354 -29.63 4.96 23.63
N ALA A 355 -29.72 4.25 22.49
CA ALA A 355 -28.78 3.18 22.19
C ALA A 355 -27.34 3.71 22.06
N LEU A 356 -27.16 4.87 21.43
CA LEU A 356 -25.87 5.57 21.32
C LEU A 356 -25.29 5.88 22.70
N MET A 357 -26.09 6.42 23.62
CA MET A 357 -25.64 6.65 24.99
C MET A 357 -25.18 5.35 25.67
N GLY A 358 -25.88 4.24 25.44
CA GLY A 358 -25.48 2.92 25.95
C GLY A 358 -24.12 2.44 25.40
N GLY A 359 -23.90 2.60 24.10
CA GLY A 359 -22.63 2.23 23.46
C GLY A 359 -21.46 3.09 23.92
N TRP A 360 -21.70 4.40 24.08
CA TRP A 360 -20.71 5.33 24.63
C TRP A 360 -20.36 4.97 26.08
N TYR A 361 -21.36 4.75 26.93
CA TYR A 361 -21.14 4.34 28.32
C TYR A 361 -20.30 3.06 28.42
N LEU A 362 -20.60 2.05 27.60
CA LEU A 362 -19.82 0.80 27.59
C LEU A 362 -18.37 1.05 27.18
N ALA A 363 -18.14 1.81 26.11
CA ALA A 363 -16.80 2.12 25.64
C ALA A 363 -15.98 2.88 26.68
N ASP A 364 -16.58 3.84 27.40
CA ASP A 364 -15.90 4.56 28.46
C ASP A 364 -15.51 3.65 29.63
N ASN A 365 -16.36 2.69 30.01
CA ASN A 365 -15.99 1.71 31.04
C ASN A 365 -14.83 0.79 30.60
N LEU A 366 -14.78 0.40 29.33
CA LEU A 366 -13.69 -0.42 28.78
C LEU A 366 -12.36 0.34 28.66
N ARG A 367 -12.39 1.67 28.68
CA ARG A 367 -11.18 2.52 28.62
C ARG A 367 -10.49 2.68 29.97
N LEU A 368 -11.23 2.47 31.05
CA LEU A 368 -10.77 2.68 32.42
C LEU A 368 -10.12 1.43 33.03
N THR A 369 -10.08 0.30 32.31
CA THR A 369 -9.27 -0.86 32.70
C THR A 369 -7.84 -0.66 32.23
N PRO A 370 -6.86 -0.58 33.16
CA PRO A 370 -5.46 -0.25 32.88
C PRO A 370 -4.74 -1.28 32.00
#